data_AF-A0A9E2G8Z9-F1
#
_entry.id   AF-A0A9E2G8Z9-F1
#
_cell.length_a   1.000
_cell.length_b   1.000
_cell.length_c   1.000
_cell.angle_alpha   90.00
_cell.angle_beta   90.00
_cell.angle_gamma   90.00
#
_symmetry.space_group_name_H-M   'P 1'
#
loop_
_entity.id
_entity.type
_entity.pdbx_description
1 polymer ?
#
loop_
_entity_poly.entity_id
_entity_poly.type
_entity_poly.pdbx_seq_one_letter_code
_entity_poly.pdbx_strand_id
1 'polypeptide(L)' 'MIRTYLKTRRKELGLSIEELAFRVDVSYNYVLNIENGHQGDKASFLMMSKLAKGYEYSLDEIYQLELRHQNKEEVLYD' A
#
# COMPACT_ATOMS: atom_id res chain seq x y z
N MET A 1 -8.03 7.38 0.84
CA MET A 1 -7.81 7.78 -0.58
C MET A 1 -7.10 6.67 -1.39
N ILE A 2 -6.91 6.75 -2.73
CA ILE A 2 -6.12 5.76 -3.50
C ILE A 2 -4.64 5.81 -3.08
N ARG A 3 -4.05 4.68 -2.67
CA ARG A 3 -2.61 4.55 -2.35
C ARG A 3 -1.79 4.38 -3.63
N THR A 4 -1.68 5.48 -4.39
CA THR A 4 -0.97 5.50 -5.67
C THR A 4 0.49 5.07 -5.56
N TYR A 5 1.15 5.34 -4.43
CA TYR A 5 2.54 4.94 -4.20
C TYR A 5 2.75 3.42 -4.21
N LEU A 6 1.79 2.64 -3.69
CA LEU A 6 1.81 1.18 -3.76
C LEU A 6 1.63 0.73 -5.21
N LYS A 7 0.58 1.23 -5.87
CA LYS A 7 0.25 0.87 -7.26
C LYS A 7 1.37 1.18 -8.24
N THR A 8 2.02 2.33 -8.09
CA THR A 8 3.18 2.72 -8.89
C THR A 8 4.34 1.77 -8.65
N ARG A 9 4.67 1.48 -7.39
CA ARG A 9 5.79 0.58 -7.05
C ARG A 9 5.61 -0.82 -7.60
N ARG A 10 4.42 -1.41 -7.48
CA ARG A 10 4.16 -2.74 -8.08
C ARG A 10 4.39 -2.75 -9.59
N LYS A 11 3.99 -1.67 -10.28
CA LYS A 11 4.24 -1.53 -11.73
C LYS A 11 5.74 -1.38 -12.05
N GLU A 12 6.50 -0.64 -11.24
CA GLU A 12 7.96 -0.53 -11.38
C GLU A 12 8.67 -1.87 -11.20
N LEU A 13 8.15 -2.72 -10.30
CA LEU A 13 8.63 -4.09 -10.11
C LEU A 13 8.17 -5.06 -11.23
N GLY A 14 7.35 -4.61 -12.18
CA GLY A 14 6.82 -5.43 -13.26
C GLY A 14 5.80 -6.49 -12.82
N LEU A 15 5.19 -6.33 -11.64
CA LEU A 15 4.32 -7.34 -11.02
C LEU A 15 2.84 -7.13 -11.34
N SER A 16 2.13 -8.24 -11.59
CA SER A 16 0.66 -8.30 -11.54
C SER A 16 0.15 -8.19 -10.10
N ILE A 17 -1.16 -7.94 -9.94
CA ILE A 17 -1.80 -7.96 -8.62
C ILE A 17 -1.78 -9.39 -8.04
N GLU A 18 -1.99 -10.44 -8.86
CA GLU A 18 -1.89 -11.83 -8.40
C GLU A 18 -0.48 -12.16 -7.90
N GLU A 19 0.55 -11.77 -8.66
CA GLU A 19 1.95 -12.07 -8.31
C GLU A 19 2.35 -11.41 -6.99
N LEU A 20 1.95 -10.15 -6.80
CA LEU A 20 2.21 -9.46 -5.54
C LEU A 20 1.42 -10.09 -4.39
N ALA A 21 0.14 -10.40 -4.59
CA ALA A 21 -0.70 -11.03 -3.57
C ALA A 21 -0.12 -12.38 -3.10
N PHE A 22 0.36 -13.19 -4.05
CA PHE A 22 1.09 -14.42 -3.76
C PHE A 22 2.37 -14.16 -2.97
N ARG A 23 3.16 -13.14 -3.36
CA ARG A 23 4.44 -12.80 -2.70
C ARG A 23 4.28 -12.38 -1.24
N VAL A 24 3.19 -11.68 -0.91
CA VAL A 24 2.94 -11.17 0.47
C VAL A 24 1.98 -12.03 1.28
N ASP A 25 1.53 -13.17 0.73
CA ASP A 25 0.60 -14.09 1.37
C ASP A 25 -0.70 -13.39 1.82
N VAL A 26 -1.37 -12.76 0.85
CA VAL A 26 -2.70 -12.15 1.01
C VAL A 26 -3.58 -12.47 -0.20
N SER A 27 -4.88 -12.19 -0.10
CA SER A 27 -5.78 -12.37 -1.23
C SER A 27 -5.55 -11.31 -2.32
N TYR A 28 -5.81 -11.67 -3.58
CA TYR A 28 -5.85 -10.73 -4.71
C TYR A 28 -6.69 -9.48 -4.39
N ASN A 29 -7.88 -9.69 -3.82
CA ASN A 29 -8.80 -8.61 -3.44
C ASN A 29 -8.20 -7.69 -2.37
N TYR A 30 -7.36 -8.20 -1.49
CA TYR A 30 -6.66 -7.36 -0.50
C TYR A 30 -5.76 -6.35 -1.21
N VAL A 31 -4.88 -6.80 -2.11
CA VAL A 31 -3.98 -5.92 -2.89
C VAL A 31 -4.79 -4.95 -3.77
N LEU A 32 -5.83 -5.43 -4.44
CA LEU A 32 -6.71 -4.58 -5.24
C LEU A 32 -7.36 -3.47 -4.40
N ASN A 33 -7.86 -3.81 -3.21
CA ASN A 33 -8.56 -2.85 -2.36
C ASN A 33 -7.62 -1.86 -1.67
N ILE A 34 -6.44 -2.30 -1.23
CA ILE A 34 -5.48 -1.41 -0.57
C ILE A 34 -4.90 -0.39 -1.56
N GLU A 35 -4.59 -0.80 -2.79
CA GLU A 35 -4.08 0.10 -3.83
C GLU A 35 -5.14 1.12 -4.26
N ASN A 36 -6.40 0.71 -4.38
CA ASN A 36 -7.49 1.59 -4.85
C ASN A 36 -8.22 2.32 -3.70
N GLY A 37 -7.76 2.19 -2.46
CA GLY A 37 -8.33 2.93 -1.32
C GLY A 37 -9.67 2.41 -0.81
N HIS A 38 -10.12 1.23 -1.25
CA HIS A 38 -11.37 0.61 -0.80
C HIS A 38 -11.28 0.02 0.61
N GLN A 39 -10.08 -0.04 1.18
CA GLN A 39 -9.84 -0.50 2.55
C GLN A 39 -9.81 0.64 3.58
N GLY A 40 -10.04 1.88 3.14
CA GLY A 40 -9.89 3.09 3.95
C GLY A 40 -8.46 3.28 4.45
N ASP A 41 -8.32 3.97 5.58
CA ASP A 41 -7.03 4.33 6.19
C ASP A 41 -6.59 3.34 7.28
N LYS A 42 -7.22 2.16 7.32
CA LYS A 42 -7.13 1.20 8.43
C LYS A 42 -6.33 -0.06 8.08
N ALA A 43 -5.18 0.09 7.44
CA ALA A 43 -4.23 -1.01 7.35
C ALA A 43 -3.49 -1.16 8.69
N SER A 44 -3.52 -2.36 9.27
CA SER A 44 -2.79 -2.63 10.51
C SER A 44 -1.28 -2.57 10.26
N PHE A 45 -0.50 -2.25 11.31
CA PHE A 45 0.96 -2.25 11.23
C PHE A 45 1.53 -3.56 10.69
N LEU A 46 0.99 -4.70 11.14
CA LEU A 46 1.43 -6.02 10.68
C LEU A 46 1.20 -6.19 9.16
N MET A 47 0.07 -5.70 8.67
CA MET A 47 -0.26 -5.80 7.26
C MET A 47 0.58 -4.85 6.42
N MET A 48 0.78 -3.60 6.86
CA MET A 48 1.71 -2.68 6.22
C MET A 48 3.14 -3.24 6.20
N SER A 49 3.57 -3.94 7.25
CA SER A 49 4.89 -4.60 7.29
C SER A 49 5.00 -5.74 6.26
N LYS A 50 3.94 -6.54 6.08
CA LYS A 50 3.88 -7.56 5.01
C LYS A 50 3.94 -6.92 3.63
N LEU A 51 3.20 -5.84 3.40
CA LEU A 51 3.21 -5.11 2.15
C LEU A 51 4.61 -4.53 1.87
N ALA A 52 5.26 -3.92 2.86
CA ALA A 52 6.62 -3.40 2.73
C ALA A 52 7.58 -4.42 2.12
N LYS A 53 7.54 -5.66 2.62
CA LYS A 53 8.33 -6.77 2.08
C LYS A 53 8.00 -7.07 0.62
N GLY A 54 6.72 -7.09 0.24
CA GLY A 54 6.31 -7.38 -1.15
C GLY A 54 6.64 -6.29 -2.16
N TYR A 55 6.52 -5.04 -1.73
CA TYR A 55 6.82 -3.84 -2.53
C TYR A 55 8.31 -3.46 -2.50
N GLU A 56 9.14 -4.24 -1.81
CA GLU A 56 10.58 -4.01 -1.64
C GLU A 56 10.87 -2.61 -1.07
N TYR A 57 10.11 -2.26 -0.04
CA TYR A 57 10.34 -1.11 0.82
C TYR A 57 10.90 -1.57 2.16
N SER A 58 11.79 -0.76 2.72
CA SER A 58 12.06 -0.77 4.16
C SER A 58 10.81 -0.32 4.95
N LEU A 59 10.78 -0.66 6.24
CA LEU A 59 9.70 -0.21 7.13
C LEU A 59 9.67 1.32 7.30
N ASP A 60 10.82 1.99 7.23
CA ASP A 60 10.88 3.45 7.27
C ASP A 60 10.29 4.08 6.00
N GLU A 61 10.67 3.58 4.81
CA GLU A 61 10.14 4.10 3.55
C GLU A 61 8.61 4.00 3.47
N ILE A 62 8.05 2.83 3.81
CA ILE A 62 6.59 2.66 3.75
C ILE A 62 5.88 3.52 4.79
N TYR A 63 6.50 3.73 5.96
CA TYR A 63 5.97 4.64 6.99
C TYR A 63 5.92 6.08 6.48
N GLN A 64 7.00 6.58 5.89
CA GLN A 64 7.05 7.93 5.34
C GLN A 64 6.04 8.12 4.19
N LEU A 65 5.86 7.12 3.35
CA LEU A 65 4.89 7.14 2.25
C LEU A 65 3.44 7.14 2.76
N GLU A 66 3.13 6.30 3.76
CA GLU A 66 1.80 6.25 4.37
C GLU A 66 1.49 7.52 5.18
N LEU A 67 2.47 8.07 5.91
CA LEU A 67 2.33 9.33 6.63
C LEU A 67 2.02 10.48 5.67
N ARG A 68 2.72 10.58 4.53
CA ARG A 68 2.41 11.57 3.49
C ARG A 68 1.04 11.34 2.86
N HIS A 69 0.61 10.08 2.74
CA HIS A 69 -0.72 9.74 2.21
C HIS A 69 -1.82 10.22 3.15
N GLN A 70 -1.70 9.95 4.45
CA GLN A 70 -2.67 10.32 5.47
C GLN A 70 -2.66 11.83 5.77
N ASN A 71 -1.50 12.48 5.78
CA ASN A 71 -1.43 13.93 6.00
C ASN A 71 -2.03 14.73 4.82
N LYS A 72 -2.05 14.17 3.60
CA LYS A 72 -2.83 14.75 2.49
C LYS A 72 -4.35 14.69 2.75
N GLU A 73 -4.82 13.82 3.65
CA GLU A 73 -6.21 13.80 4.11
C GLU A 73 -6.47 14.90 5.16
N GLU A 74 -5.48 15.29 5.98
CA GLU A 74 -5.65 16.36 6.97
C GLU A 74 -5.76 17.76 6.35
N VAL A 75 -5.10 18.03 5.22
CA VAL A 75 -5.08 19.38 4.59
C VAL A 75 -6.33 19.68 3.74
N LEU A 76 -7.22 18.70 3.52
CA LEU A 76 -8.44 18.89 2.72
C LEU A 76 -9.66 19.36 3.54
N TYR A 77 -9.46 19.70 4.82
CA TYR A 77 -10.46 20.33 5.66
C TYR A 77 -9.91 21.64 6.26
N ASP A 78 -10.01 22.72 5.48
CA ASP A 78 -10.13 24.11 5.93
C ASP A 78 -11.10 24.85 4.99
#